data_AF-A0A1K1NTH1-F1
#
_entry.id   AF-A0A1K1NTH1-F1
#
_cell.length_a   1.000
_cell.length_b   1.000
_cell.length_c   1.000
_cell.angle_alpha   90.00
_cell.angle_beta   90.00
_cell.angle_gamma   90.00
#
_symmetry.space_group_name_H-M   'P 1'
#
loop_
_entity.id
_entity.type
_entity.pdbx_description
1 polymer ?
#
loop_
_entity_poly.entity_id
_entity_poly.type
_entity_poly.pdbx_seq_one_letter_code
_entity_poly.pdbx_strand_id
1 'polypeptide(L)'
;MNQDSISFDLGCNFDYKLFDFVDQYDKKHAITSFFGKLKHDGLPGGRTASIIPDFTLDELANYVKECQKRDITFNYLINPLSMDQNELDPVMGKKIRDFLHTMYDMGIKAFTLNSPILIKYVKREFKDAFVTLGLYAYPTTIQHIEYWRNWGVDEITLDHGFNRRFDLLRQLLTQYKDTDLHLRVIANNLCLRECPFRLAHGCFVGHSDPDKFSMDYSLVNCAYKKVTHPAAILTAEFIRPEDVHYYRELAEETGNKHFSIKLIDRTRTTDFLHKVVKGYMEESYDGNLLDIVNWPQAKTIATRPDQAGLEKGGAPAAAPAGAPMGAPAGVPPMGRPAGGPPPWVMEGRAPRPGEAEEWAKANGMSAPPAGMPTGAPAGAPPMGMPAGGPPPWIMEGRAPRPGEAEEWAKAHGITAPPAGMPMGGPPVGAPQMRWMEYLKPEAMMNYGRTMHLPKLYVDNKKLDGFLEHFIKNNNCSKSLCVNDILEEGQTAPNACAHCSTWAKKVISYDEAEVAQWKQLCAGVLQSIEDGSIYR
;
A
#
# COMPACT_ATOMS: atom_id res chain seq x y z
N MET A 1 -26.31 -22.25 -2.12
CA MET A 1 -24.84 -22.17 -2.00
C MET A 1 -24.24 -23.50 -2.41
N ASN A 2 -23.33 -23.48 -3.38
CA ASN A 2 -22.64 -24.68 -3.84
C ASN A 2 -21.68 -25.13 -2.73
N GLN A 3 -21.84 -26.35 -2.21
CA GLN A 3 -21.05 -26.84 -1.06
C GLN A 3 -19.59 -27.19 -1.42
N ASP A 4 -19.23 -27.09 -2.71
CA ASP A 4 -17.94 -27.54 -3.25
C ASP A 4 -16.89 -26.41 -3.38
N SER A 5 -17.16 -25.21 -2.88
CA SER A 5 -16.22 -24.08 -2.97
C SER A 5 -16.23 -23.22 -1.70
N ILE A 6 -15.04 -22.83 -1.24
CA ILE A 6 -14.88 -21.82 -0.19
C ILE A 6 -15.45 -20.48 -0.67
N SER A 7 -16.14 -19.77 0.22
CA SER A 7 -16.76 -18.47 -0.10
C SER A 7 -15.80 -17.30 0.10
N PHE A 8 -16.03 -16.22 -0.63
CA PHE A 8 -15.22 -15.01 -0.60
C PHE A 8 -16.03 -13.76 -0.22
N ASP A 9 -15.39 -12.87 0.54
CA ASP A 9 -15.84 -11.51 0.85
C ASP A 9 -14.89 -10.49 0.20
N LEU A 10 -15.37 -9.75 -0.80
CA LEU A 10 -14.56 -8.90 -1.67
C LEU A 10 -14.71 -7.41 -1.35
N GLY A 11 -13.58 -6.69 -1.26
CA GLY A 11 -13.59 -5.24 -1.09
C GLY A 11 -14.07 -4.54 -2.37
N CYS A 12 -15.03 -3.62 -2.25
CA CYS A 12 -15.54 -2.85 -3.39
C CYS A 12 -15.04 -1.41 -3.37
N ASN A 13 -14.60 -0.91 -4.51
CA ASN A 13 -14.25 0.49 -4.73
C ASN A 13 -15.41 1.32 -5.31
N PHE A 14 -16.64 0.77 -5.30
CA PHE A 14 -17.87 1.33 -5.87
C PHE A 14 -17.89 1.52 -7.40
N ASP A 15 -16.90 1.02 -8.14
CA ASP A 15 -16.98 0.94 -9.60
C ASP A 15 -17.88 -0.24 -10.01
N TYR A 16 -18.85 0.02 -10.88
CA TYR A 16 -19.79 -1.00 -11.38
C TYR A 16 -19.09 -2.03 -12.27
N LYS A 17 -17.93 -1.72 -12.86
CA LYS A 17 -17.10 -2.69 -13.59
C LYS A 17 -16.64 -3.87 -12.72
N LEU A 18 -16.63 -3.70 -11.39
CA LEU A 18 -16.36 -4.82 -10.49
C LEU A 18 -17.37 -5.95 -10.67
N PHE A 19 -18.65 -5.62 -10.92
CA PHE A 19 -19.67 -6.63 -11.22
C PHE A 19 -19.37 -7.36 -12.52
N ASP A 20 -18.92 -6.66 -13.57
CA ASP A 20 -18.56 -7.29 -14.84
C ASP A 20 -17.45 -8.33 -14.66
N PHE A 21 -16.45 -8.05 -13.81
CA PHE A 21 -15.39 -9.01 -13.51
C PHE A 21 -15.90 -10.20 -12.71
N VAL A 22 -16.77 -9.98 -11.72
CA VAL A 22 -17.39 -11.09 -10.99
C VAL A 22 -18.22 -11.95 -11.93
N ASP A 23 -19.08 -11.36 -12.75
CA ASP A 23 -19.88 -12.06 -13.76
C ASP A 23 -18.99 -12.82 -14.76
N GLN A 24 -17.82 -12.26 -15.09
CA GLN A 24 -16.85 -12.88 -15.99
C GLN A 24 -16.09 -14.07 -15.37
N TYR A 25 -15.62 -13.97 -14.13
CA TYR A 25 -14.68 -14.95 -13.56
C TYR A 25 -15.28 -15.86 -12.49
N ASP A 26 -16.26 -15.41 -11.72
CA ASP A 26 -16.86 -16.19 -10.62
C ASP A 26 -17.98 -17.10 -11.12
N LYS A 27 -17.61 -18.16 -11.86
CA LYS A 27 -18.57 -19.12 -12.42
C LYS A 27 -19.24 -20.02 -11.37
N LYS A 28 -18.72 -20.03 -10.13
CA LYS A 28 -19.22 -20.86 -9.04
C LYS A 28 -20.08 -20.08 -8.04
N HIS A 29 -20.22 -18.76 -8.23
CA HIS A 29 -20.84 -17.85 -7.26
C HIS A 29 -20.18 -17.96 -5.88
N ALA A 30 -18.84 -18.05 -5.87
CA ALA A 30 -18.03 -18.15 -4.67
C ALA A 30 -17.89 -16.79 -3.97
N ILE A 31 -18.01 -15.67 -4.69
CA ILE A 31 -18.02 -14.33 -4.11
C ILE A 31 -19.43 -14.02 -3.62
N THR A 32 -19.64 -14.23 -2.32
CA THR A 32 -20.96 -14.14 -1.68
C THR A 32 -21.25 -12.77 -1.09
N SER A 33 -20.22 -11.96 -0.84
CA SER A 33 -20.39 -10.62 -0.29
C SER A 33 -19.39 -9.63 -0.84
N PHE A 34 -19.86 -8.39 -0.98
CA PHE A 34 -19.02 -7.20 -1.14
C PHE A 34 -19.00 -6.41 0.16
N PHE A 35 -17.90 -5.73 0.44
CA PHE A 35 -17.84 -4.84 1.59
C PHE A 35 -17.23 -3.49 1.24
N GLY A 36 -17.81 -2.44 1.84
CA GLY A 36 -17.47 -1.06 1.56
C GLY A 36 -18.02 -0.11 2.61
N LYS A 37 -17.67 1.16 2.49
CA LYS A 37 -18.30 2.23 3.25
C LYS A 37 -18.11 3.57 2.57
N LEU A 38 -18.99 4.52 2.89
CA LEU A 38 -18.87 5.89 2.37
C LEU A 38 -17.72 6.64 3.02
N LYS A 39 -17.12 7.57 2.28
CA LYS A 39 -16.07 8.45 2.81
C LYS A 39 -16.61 9.44 3.85
N HIS A 40 -17.78 10.03 3.57
CA HIS A 40 -18.40 11.07 4.40
C HIS A 40 -19.67 10.56 5.08
N ASP A 41 -19.56 9.53 5.93
CA ASP A 41 -20.64 9.04 6.78
C ASP A 41 -20.54 9.50 8.25
N GLY A 42 -19.46 10.22 8.59
CA GLY A 42 -19.19 10.66 9.96
C GLY A 42 -18.75 9.53 10.90
N LEU A 43 -18.48 8.33 10.38
CA LEU A 43 -18.03 7.17 11.14
C LEU A 43 -16.63 6.76 10.67
N PRO A 44 -15.83 6.12 11.52
CA PRO A 44 -14.56 5.53 11.09
C PRO A 44 -14.72 4.07 10.61
N GLY A 45 -13.78 3.56 9.80
CA GLY A 45 -13.94 2.25 9.13
C GLY A 45 -12.66 1.47 8.88
N GLY A 46 -11.62 1.67 9.68
CA GLY A 46 -10.40 0.86 9.61
C GLY A 46 -9.55 1.07 8.34
N ARG A 47 -9.71 2.19 7.65
CA ARG A 47 -8.81 2.71 6.60
C ARG A 47 -8.78 4.23 6.71
N THR A 48 -7.70 4.84 6.24
CA THR A 48 -7.60 6.29 6.10
C THR A 48 -8.75 6.79 5.22
N ALA A 49 -9.60 7.66 5.77
CA ALA A 49 -10.84 8.07 5.11
C ALA A 49 -10.58 8.85 3.80
N SER A 50 -9.51 9.64 3.75
CA SER A 50 -9.17 10.49 2.59
C SER A 50 -8.89 9.74 1.28
N ILE A 51 -8.65 8.43 1.33
CA ILE A 51 -8.40 7.57 0.15
C ILE A 51 -9.59 6.66 -0.19
N ILE A 52 -10.72 6.82 0.49
CA ILE A 52 -11.96 6.14 0.13
C ILE A 52 -12.58 6.89 -1.06
N PRO A 53 -13.09 6.20 -2.10
CA PRO A 53 -13.79 6.85 -3.20
C PRO A 53 -14.97 7.69 -2.72
N ASP A 54 -15.16 8.86 -3.35
CA ASP A 54 -16.35 9.69 -3.11
C ASP A 54 -17.58 8.97 -3.69
N PHE A 55 -18.61 8.79 -2.86
CA PHE A 55 -19.84 8.11 -3.23
C PHE A 55 -20.97 8.66 -2.34
N THR A 56 -22.15 8.87 -2.91
CA THR A 56 -23.30 9.40 -2.19
C THR A 56 -24.17 8.28 -1.60
N LEU A 57 -25.09 8.67 -0.72
CA LEU A 57 -26.06 7.74 -0.13
C LEU A 57 -27.01 7.15 -1.18
N ASP A 58 -27.45 7.94 -2.16
CA ASP A 58 -28.34 7.48 -3.23
C ASP A 58 -27.62 6.53 -4.20
N GLU A 59 -26.37 6.81 -4.53
CA GLU A 59 -25.53 5.90 -5.31
C GLU A 59 -25.29 4.58 -4.58
N LEU A 60 -25.08 4.62 -3.26
CA LEU A 60 -24.99 3.42 -2.42
C LEU A 60 -26.28 2.60 -2.49
N ALA A 61 -27.45 3.24 -2.42
CA ALA A 61 -28.73 2.54 -2.54
C ALA A 61 -28.86 1.82 -3.88
N ASN A 62 -28.41 2.44 -4.97
CA ASN A 62 -28.40 1.80 -6.29
C ASN A 62 -27.38 0.66 -6.38
N TYR A 63 -26.20 0.84 -5.78
CA TYR A 63 -25.16 -0.19 -5.74
C TYR A 63 -25.61 -1.42 -4.95
N VAL A 64 -26.28 -1.23 -3.81
CA VAL A 64 -26.87 -2.30 -2.99
C VAL A 64 -27.93 -3.07 -3.78
N LYS A 65 -28.77 -2.38 -4.58
CA LYS A 65 -29.73 -3.04 -5.47
C LYS A 65 -29.04 -3.89 -6.54
N GLU A 66 -27.92 -3.44 -7.10
CA GLU A 66 -27.14 -4.25 -8.05
C GLU A 66 -26.51 -5.48 -7.39
N CYS A 67 -26.02 -5.36 -6.15
CA CYS A 67 -25.58 -6.52 -5.37
C CYS A 67 -26.72 -7.54 -5.18
N GLN A 68 -27.91 -7.07 -4.77
CA GLN A 68 -29.09 -7.93 -4.56
C GLN A 68 -29.54 -8.66 -5.83
N LYS A 69 -29.49 -8.01 -7.00
CA LYS A 69 -29.81 -8.66 -8.29
C LYS A 69 -28.90 -9.86 -8.60
N ARG A 70 -27.70 -9.89 -8.02
CA ARG A 70 -26.68 -10.92 -8.21
C ARG A 70 -26.54 -11.87 -7.02
N ASP A 71 -27.46 -11.80 -6.05
CA ASP A 71 -27.37 -12.55 -4.79
C ASP A 71 -26.07 -12.30 -4.02
N ILE A 72 -25.50 -11.09 -4.16
CA ILE A 72 -24.32 -10.65 -3.42
C ILE A 72 -24.78 -9.84 -2.22
N THR A 73 -24.35 -10.23 -1.02
CA THR A 73 -24.62 -9.46 0.20
C THR A 73 -23.72 -8.24 0.26
N PHE A 74 -24.29 -7.04 0.49
CA PHE A 74 -23.49 -5.85 0.78
C PHE A 74 -23.27 -5.70 2.30
N ASN A 75 -22.00 -5.68 2.72
CA ASN A 75 -21.56 -5.59 4.11
C ASN A 75 -20.95 -4.21 4.40
N TYR A 76 -21.64 -3.41 5.22
CA TYR A 76 -21.21 -2.05 5.54
C TYR A 76 -20.22 -2.02 6.70
N LEU A 77 -19.15 -1.23 6.58
CA LEU A 77 -18.08 -1.19 7.58
C LEU A 77 -18.21 -0.02 8.58
N ILE A 78 -18.32 -0.35 9.87
CA ILE A 78 -18.16 0.58 11.01
C ILE A 78 -17.25 -0.12 12.05
N ASN A 79 -16.00 -0.31 11.66
CA ASN A 79 -15.07 -1.21 12.35
C ASN A 79 -13.71 -0.55 12.67
N PRO A 80 -13.68 0.62 13.34
CA PRO A 80 -12.40 1.16 13.80
C PRO A 80 -11.85 0.35 14.99
N LEU A 81 -10.61 0.66 15.39
CA LEU A 81 -10.11 0.26 16.71
C LEU A 81 -10.74 1.09 17.84
N SER A 82 -11.05 2.36 17.57
CA SER A 82 -11.58 3.32 18.55
C SER A 82 -12.62 4.22 17.89
N MET A 83 -13.66 4.55 18.65
CA MET A 83 -14.72 5.47 18.24
C MET A 83 -14.74 6.76 19.07
N ASP A 84 -13.72 7.00 19.91
CA ASP A 84 -13.67 8.14 20.84
C ASP A 84 -14.88 8.25 21.79
N GLN A 85 -15.46 7.10 22.19
CA GLN A 85 -16.68 7.02 23.00
C GLN A 85 -17.94 7.60 22.32
N ASN A 86 -17.90 7.91 21.02
CA ASN A 86 -19.04 8.52 20.32
C ASN A 86 -20.32 7.65 20.34
N GLU A 87 -20.22 6.32 20.43
CA GLU A 87 -21.40 5.46 20.66
C GLU A 87 -22.14 5.70 21.98
N LEU A 88 -21.45 6.22 23.00
CA LEU A 88 -22.01 6.51 24.32
C LEU A 88 -22.57 7.94 24.42
N ASP A 89 -22.05 8.86 23.61
CA ASP A 89 -22.54 10.23 23.58
C ASP A 89 -24.03 10.28 23.17
N PRO A 90 -24.89 11.01 23.88
CA PRO A 90 -26.33 10.99 23.63
C PRO A 90 -26.71 11.56 22.24
N VAL A 91 -25.93 12.51 21.71
CA VAL A 91 -26.20 13.16 20.43
C VAL A 91 -25.57 12.37 19.29
N MET A 92 -24.27 12.10 19.37
CA MET A 92 -23.52 11.35 18.37
C MET A 92 -23.96 9.88 18.33
N GLY A 93 -24.18 9.25 19.49
CA GLY A 93 -24.72 7.91 19.58
C GLY A 93 -26.10 7.79 18.94
N LYS A 94 -26.96 8.81 19.06
CA LYS A 94 -28.24 8.84 18.32
C LYS A 94 -27.99 8.91 16.81
N LYS A 95 -27.10 9.79 16.35
CA LYS A 95 -26.76 9.89 14.91
C LYS A 95 -26.23 8.57 14.35
N ILE A 96 -25.37 7.88 15.09
CA ILE A 96 -24.85 6.54 14.72
C ILE A 96 -26.00 5.55 14.55
N ARG A 97 -26.95 5.52 15.51
CA ARG A 97 -28.13 4.64 15.43
C ARG A 97 -29.04 4.99 14.27
N ASP A 98 -29.37 6.27 14.08
CA ASP A 98 -30.20 6.74 12.96
C ASP A 98 -29.55 6.37 11.61
N PHE A 99 -28.22 6.48 11.52
CA PHE A 99 -27.45 6.04 10.34
C PHE A 99 -27.58 4.53 10.11
N LEU A 100 -27.45 3.71 11.15
CA LEU A 100 -27.64 2.25 11.05
C LEU A 100 -29.05 1.90 10.55
N HIS A 101 -30.10 2.58 11.03
CA HIS A 101 -31.46 2.43 10.49
C HIS A 101 -31.53 2.80 9.02
N THR A 102 -30.91 3.92 8.62
CA THR A 102 -30.86 4.34 7.21
C THR A 102 -30.22 3.27 6.31
N MET A 103 -29.09 2.69 6.74
CA MET A 103 -28.45 1.57 6.02
C MET A 103 -29.36 0.34 5.95
N TYR A 104 -29.99 -0.01 7.07
CA TYR A 104 -30.84 -1.18 7.18
C TYR A 104 -32.11 -1.09 6.31
N ASP A 105 -32.75 0.07 6.26
CA ASP A 105 -33.95 0.36 5.47
C ASP A 105 -33.64 0.40 3.96
N MET A 106 -32.41 0.75 3.59
CA MET A 106 -31.89 0.65 2.22
C MET A 106 -31.70 -0.80 1.75
N GLY A 107 -31.73 -1.77 2.67
CA GLY A 107 -31.57 -3.19 2.38
C GLY A 107 -30.19 -3.75 2.72
N ILE A 108 -29.34 -2.99 3.42
CA ILE A 108 -28.07 -3.51 3.95
C ILE A 108 -28.37 -4.30 5.22
N LYS A 109 -28.19 -5.62 5.17
CA LYS A 109 -28.40 -6.51 6.32
C LYS A 109 -27.11 -7.03 6.95
N ALA A 110 -25.94 -6.75 6.35
CA ALA A 110 -24.66 -7.14 6.90
C ALA A 110 -23.85 -5.93 7.37
N PHE A 111 -23.28 -6.03 8.57
CA PHE A 111 -22.46 -4.98 9.18
C PHE A 111 -21.18 -5.56 9.76
N THR A 112 -20.04 -4.96 9.43
CA THR A 112 -18.78 -5.26 10.12
C THR A 112 -18.56 -4.25 11.23
N LEU A 113 -18.53 -4.73 12.47
CA LEU A 113 -18.47 -3.91 13.68
C LEU A 113 -17.36 -4.38 14.60
N ASN A 114 -16.77 -3.46 15.36
CA ASN A 114 -15.85 -3.80 16.46
C ASN A 114 -16.32 -3.29 17.83
N SER A 115 -17.22 -2.29 17.86
CA SER A 115 -17.71 -1.74 19.11
C SER A 115 -18.69 -2.72 19.78
N PRO A 116 -18.41 -3.17 21.01
CA PRO A 116 -19.33 -3.98 21.83
C PRO A 116 -20.77 -3.47 21.86
N ILE A 117 -20.91 -2.16 22.02
CA ILE A 117 -22.20 -1.49 22.20
C ILE A 117 -22.98 -1.51 20.89
N LEU A 118 -22.31 -1.24 19.78
CA LEU A 118 -22.94 -1.28 18.46
C LEU A 118 -23.34 -2.70 18.07
N ILE A 119 -22.52 -3.71 18.38
CA ILE A 119 -22.86 -5.12 18.15
C ILE A 119 -24.15 -5.49 18.91
N LYS A 120 -24.21 -5.20 20.22
CA LYS A 120 -25.41 -5.46 21.04
C LYS A 120 -26.62 -4.67 20.56
N TYR A 121 -26.42 -3.43 20.12
CA TYR A 121 -27.48 -2.61 19.55
C TYR A 121 -28.06 -3.25 18.28
N VAL A 122 -27.21 -3.53 17.29
CA VAL A 122 -27.62 -4.09 15.99
C VAL A 122 -28.32 -5.44 16.15
N LYS A 123 -27.76 -6.37 16.95
CA LYS A 123 -28.41 -7.68 17.18
C LYS A 123 -29.73 -7.59 17.94
N ARG A 124 -29.93 -6.55 18.75
CA ARG A 124 -31.21 -6.31 19.44
C ARG A 124 -32.25 -5.73 18.48
N GLU A 125 -31.86 -4.70 17.73
CA GLU A 125 -32.76 -3.90 16.90
C GLU A 125 -33.13 -4.59 15.59
N PHE A 126 -32.16 -5.21 14.93
CA PHE A 126 -32.29 -5.80 13.60
C PHE A 126 -32.12 -7.32 13.70
N LYS A 127 -33.23 -8.07 13.76
CA LYS A 127 -33.20 -9.52 14.05
C LYS A 127 -32.57 -10.37 12.95
N ASP A 128 -32.65 -9.92 11.71
CA ASP A 128 -32.07 -10.54 10.51
C ASP A 128 -30.71 -9.93 10.13
N ALA A 129 -30.15 -9.02 10.94
CA ALA A 129 -28.83 -8.46 10.66
C ALA A 129 -27.71 -9.48 10.94
N PHE A 130 -26.82 -9.60 9.97
CA PHE A 130 -25.59 -10.38 10.04
C PHE A 130 -24.43 -9.50 10.49
N VAL A 131 -23.83 -9.82 11.62
CA VAL A 131 -22.75 -9.04 12.22
C VAL A 131 -21.43 -9.79 12.07
N THR A 132 -20.51 -9.18 11.33
CA THR A 132 -19.11 -9.61 11.26
C THR A 132 -18.27 -8.83 12.26
N LEU A 133 -17.51 -9.51 13.12
CA LEU A 133 -16.46 -8.89 13.92
C LEU A 133 -15.24 -8.61 13.03
N GLY A 134 -14.81 -7.35 13.00
CA GLY A 134 -13.65 -6.93 12.22
C GLY A 134 -12.31 -7.21 12.90
N LEU A 135 -11.25 -7.17 12.09
CA LEU A 135 -9.88 -7.47 12.50
C LEU A 135 -9.38 -6.65 13.72
N TYR A 136 -9.74 -5.36 13.81
CA TYR A 136 -9.26 -4.50 14.91
C TYR A 136 -9.87 -4.83 16.28
N ALA A 137 -10.82 -5.77 16.37
CA ALA A 137 -11.24 -6.34 17.64
C ALA A 137 -10.23 -7.38 18.20
N TYR A 138 -9.18 -7.71 17.44
CA TYR A 138 -8.11 -8.66 17.79
C TYR A 138 -8.59 -9.99 18.38
N PRO A 139 -9.40 -10.77 17.62
CA PRO A 139 -9.73 -12.14 17.99
C PRO A 139 -8.51 -13.05 17.80
N THR A 140 -7.58 -13.03 18.76
CA THR A 140 -6.27 -13.72 18.68
C THR A 140 -6.25 -15.09 19.37
N THR A 141 -7.31 -15.42 20.13
CA THR A 141 -7.41 -16.65 20.93
C THR A 141 -8.82 -17.25 20.82
N ILE A 142 -8.93 -18.56 21.09
CA ILE A 142 -10.23 -19.26 21.17
C ILE A 142 -11.14 -18.58 22.20
N GLN A 143 -10.58 -18.14 23.32
CA GLN A 143 -11.33 -17.44 24.37
C GLN A 143 -11.93 -16.12 23.88
N HIS A 144 -11.17 -15.30 23.14
CA HIS A 144 -11.70 -14.07 22.53
C HIS A 144 -12.85 -14.39 21.57
N ILE A 145 -12.67 -15.40 20.72
CA ILE A 145 -13.68 -15.84 19.76
C ILE A 145 -14.98 -16.22 20.46
N GLU A 146 -14.91 -17.00 21.54
CA GLU A 146 -16.09 -17.43 22.30
C GLU A 146 -16.80 -16.25 23.00
N TYR A 147 -16.07 -15.24 23.49
CA TYR A 147 -16.70 -14.02 24.03
C TYR A 147 -17.56 -13.31 22.98
N TRP A 148 -17.02 -13.13 21.77
CA TRP A 148 -17.73 -12.45 20.68
C TRP A 148 -18.91 -13.25 20.15
N ARG A 149 -18.76 -14.58 20.01
CA ARG A 149 -19.85 -15.49 19.67
C ARG A 149 -21.00 -15.37 20.67
N ASN A 150 -20.71 -15.42 21.98
CA ASN A 150 -21.72 -15.24 23.04
C ASN A 150 -22.37 -13.85 23.03
N TRP A 151 -21.75 -12.88 22.38
CA TRP A 151 -22.33 -11.55 22.22
C TRP A 151 -23.28 -11.42 21.03
N GLY A 152 -23.38 -12.45 20.19
CA GLY A 152 -24.27 -12.55 19.04
C GLY A 152 -23.59 -12.19 17.72
N VAL A 153 -22.27 -12.21 17.66
CA VAL A 153 -21.53 -12.09 16.39
C VAL A 153 -21.77 -13.35 15.56
N ASP A 154 -22.14 -13.17 14.30
CA ASP A 154 -22.42 -14.26 13.35
C ASP A 154 -21.16 -14.71 12.61
N GLU A 155 -20.20 -13.79 12.40
CA GLU A 155 -18.93 -14.10 11.75
C GLU A 155 -17.74 -13.39 12.38
N ILE A 156 -16.60 -14.07 12.49
CA ILE A 156 -15.36 -13.47 13.02
C ILE A 156 -14.27 -13.47 11.94
N THR A 157 -13.81 -12.27 11.58
CA THR A 157 -12.57 -12.11 10.82
C THR A 157 -11.39 -12.34 11.75
N LEU A 158 -10.72 -13.48 11.60
CA LEU A 158 -9.57 -13.91 12.39
C LEU A 158 -8.38 -12.98 12.17
N ASP A 159 -7.53 -12.85 13.20
CA ASP A 159 -6.24 -12.19 13.08
C ASP A 159 -5.37 -12.87 12.02
N HIS A 160 -4.55 -12.11 11.30
CA HIS A 160 -3.69 -12.65 10.23
C HIS A 160 -2.76 -13.77 10.71
N GLY A 161 -2.41 -13.76 12.00
CA GLY A 161 -1.66 -14.81 12.69
C GLY A 161 -2.27 -16.19 12.54
N PHE A 162 -3.57 -16.30 12.24
CA PHE A 162 -4.22 -17.58 12.03
C PHE A 162 -3.93 -18.20 10.66
N ASN A 163 -3.73 -17.40 9.61
CA ASN A 163 -3.60 -17.91 8.23
C ASN A 163 -2.58 -19.04 8.13
N ARG A 164 -1.42 -18.91 8.76
CA ARG A 164 -0.36 -19.93 8.68
C ARG A 164 -0.40 -20.97 9.79
N ARG A 165 -1.27 -20.83 10.79
CA ARG A 165 -1.37 -21.76 11.94
C ARG A 165 -2.43 -22.83 11.66
N PHE A 166 -2.15 -23.72 10.71
CA PHE A 166 -3.06 -24.80 10.30
C PHE A 166 -3.55 -25.66 11.46
N ASP A 167 -2.69 -25.99 12.43
CA ASP A 167 -3.11 -26.75 13.61
C ASP A 167 -4.15 -26.02 14.45
N LEU A 168 -4.00 -24.71 14.61
CA LEU A 168 -4.93 -23.88 15.36
C LEU A 168 -6.21 -23.63 14.57
N LEU A 169 -6.12 -23.42 13.26
CA LEU A 169 -7.28 -23.34 12.37
C LEU A 169 -8.09 -24.65 12.42
N ARG A 170 -7.43 -25.81 12.36
CA ARG A 170 -8.09 -27.12 12.49
C ARG A 170 -8.86 -27.24 13.80
N GLN A 171 -8.24 -26.85 14.91
CA GLN A 171 -8.89 -26.85 16.24
C GLN A 171 -10.11 -25.93 16.26
N LEU A 172 -9.98 -24.71 15.76
CA LEU A 172 -11.09 -23.75 15.68
C LEU A 172 -12.25 -24.25 14.81
N LEU A 173 -11.95 -24.68 13.59
CA LEU A 173 -12.96 -25.15 12.65
C LEU A 173 -13.69 -26.38 13.19
N THR A 174 -12.97 -27.31 13.81
CA THR A 174 -13.57 -28.48 14.48
C THR A 174 -14.44 -28.09 15.66
N GLN A 175 -14.00 -27.14 16.49
CA GLN A 175 -14.74 -26.69 17.67
C GLN A 175 -16.08 -26.03 17.31
N TYR A 176 -16.13 -25.29 16.21
CA TYR A 176 -17.31 -24.51 15.82
C TYR A 176 -18.12 -25.10 14.65
N LYS A 177 -17.77 -26.30 14.15
CA LYS A 177 -18.41 -26.91 12.96
C LYS A 177 -19.92 -27.13 13.10
N ASP A 178 -20.40 -27.39 14.31
CA ASP A 178 -21.81 -27.67 14.62
C ASP A 178 -22.53 -26.41 15.18
N THR A 179 -21.98 -25.23 14.91
CA THR A 179 -22.54 -23.94 15.34
C THR A 179 -22.76 -23.03 14.14
N ASP A 180 -23.63 -22.02 14.30
CA ASP A 180 -23.87 -21.00 13.27
C ASP A 180 -22.75 -19.93 13.19
N LEU A 181 -21.61 -20.12 13.88
CA LEU A 181 -20.50 -19.16 13.83
C LEU A 181 -19.70 -19.35 12.55
N HIS A 182 -19.60 -18.28 11.76
CA HIS A 182 -18.71 -18.20 10.61
C HIS A 182 -17.31 -17.73 11.02
N LEU A 183 -16.29 -18.30 10.39
CA LEU A 183 -14.89 -17.92 10.57
C LEU A 183 -14.32 -17.44 9.23
N ARG A 184 -13.55 -16.36 9.25
CA ARG A 184 -12.98 -15.75 8.05
C ARG A 184 -11.50 -15.49 8.20
N VAL A 185 -10.69 -15.94 7.23
CA VAL A 185 -9.28 -15.53 7.08
C VAL A 185 -9.15 -14.41 6.04
N ILE A 186 -8.01 -13.71 5.99
CA ILE A 186 -7.78 -12.64 5.01
C ILE A 186 -6.61 -13.02 4.10
N ALA A 187 -6.85 -13.21 2.80
CA ALA A 187 -5.82 -13.75 1.92
C ALA A 187 -4.78 -12.73 1.46
N ASN A 188 -5.21 -11.58 0.95
CA ASN A 188 -4.32 -10.64 0.25
C ASN A 188 -3.84 -9.46 1.13
N ASN A 189 -3.81 -9.64 2.46
CA ASN A 189 -3.23 -8.62 3.34
C ASN A 189 -1.73 -8.85 3.58
N LEU A 190 -0.97 -7.77 3.60
CA LEU A 190 0.48 -7.78 3.69
C LEU A 190 0.97 -7.05 4.94
N CYS A 191 0.35 -7.23 6.10
CA CYS A 191 0.88 -6.67 7.35
C CYS A 191 2.20 -7.34 7.74
N LEU A 192 3.06 -6.62 8.46
CA LEU A 192 4.24 -7.24 9.09
C LEU A 192 3.78 -8.36 10.03
N ARG A 193 4.54 -9.45 10.06
CA ARG A 193 4.30 -10.52 11.01
C ARG A 193 4.59 -10.06 12.43
N GLU A 194 3.69 -10.36 13.36
CA GLU A 194 3.74 -9.86 14.73
C GLU A 194 3.97 -8.33 14.83
N CYS A 195 3.34 -7.57 13.92
CA CYS A 195 3.58 -6.14 13.75
C CYS A 195 3.51 -5.34 15.07
N PRO A 196 4.57 -4.62 15.47
CA PRO A 196 4.55 -3.77 16.67
C PRO A 196 3.69 -2.51 16.47
N PHE A 197 3.49 -2.09 15.22
CA PHE A 197 2.74 -0.88 14.89
C PHE A 197 1.22 -1.09 14.81
N ARG A 198 0.73 -2.33 14.93
CA ARG A 198 -0.66 -2.68 14.58
C ARG A 198 -1.71 -1.85 15.34
N LEU A 199 -1.50 -1.62 16.63
CA LEU A 199 -2.42 -0.88 17.49
C LEU A 199 -2.39 0.62 17.18
N ALA A 200 -1.18 1.19 17.10
CA ALA A 200 -1.00 2.61 16.77
C ALA A 200 -1.55 2.94 15.38
N HIS A 201 -1.26 2.10 14.38
CA HIS A 201 -1.81 2.22 13.04
C HIS A 201 -3.34 2.08 13.02
N GLY A 202 -3.89 1.08 13.71
CA GLY A 202 -5.33 0.87 13.81
C GLY A 202 -6.07 2.06 14.44
N CYS A 203 -5.48 2.65 15.48
CA CYS A 203 -5.98 3.87 16.09
C CYS A 203 -5.89 5.05 15.11
N PHE A 204 -4.73 5.24 14.49
CA PHE A 204 -4.49 6.30 13.51
C PHE A 204 -5.52 6.30 12.38
N VAL A 205 -5.75 5.14 11.73
CA VAL A 205 -6.74 5.06 10.64
C VAL A 205 -8.17 5.29 11.15
N GLY A 206 -8.46 4.87 12.39
CA GLY A 206 -9.75 5.09 13.06
C GLY A 206 -10.05 6.56 13.36
N HIS A 207 -9.03 7.42 13.45
CA HIS A 207 -9.18 8.85 13.71
C HIS A 207 -8.75 9.73 12.52
N SER A 208 -8.63 9.11 11.34
CA SER A 208 -8.30 9.83 10.11
C SER A 208 -9.43 10.77 9.68
N ASP A 209 -9.04 11.90 9.09
CA ASP A 209 -9.96 12.91 8.59
C ASP A 209 -10.25 12.62 7.10
N PRO A 210 -11.52 12.62 6.66
CA PRO A 210 -11.85 12.38 5.25
C PRO A 210 -11.36 13.48 4.30
N ASP A 211 -11.18 14.70 4.80
CA ASP A 211 -10.77 15.87 4.03
C ASP A 211 -9.27 16.18 4.17
N LYS A 212 -8.61 15.59 5.18
CA LYS A 212 -7.19 15.84 5.46
C LYS A 212 -6.36 14.57 5.44
N PHE A 213 -5.33 14.57 4.61
CA PHE A 213 -4.31 13.54 4.63
C PHE A 213 -3.45 13.67 5.90
N SER A 214 -3.19 12.56 6.58
CA SER A 214 -2.38 12.54 7.81
C SER A 214 -1.12 11.70 7.60
N MET A 215 -0.01 12.11 8.22
CA MET A 215 1.24 11.37 8.14
C MET A 215 1.18 10.11 9.02
N ASP A 216 1.17 8.94 8.40
CA ASP A 216 1.07 7.66 9.08
C ASP A 216 2.48 7.11 9.37
N TYR A 217 3.03 7.49 10.51
CA TYR A 217 4.35 7.02 10.95
C TYR A 217 4.46 5.48 10.99
N SER A 218 3.38 4.79 11.33
CA SER A 218 3.34 3.32 11.37
C SER A 218 3.44 2.71 9.98
N LEU A 219 2.74 3.29 9.00
CA LEU A 219 2.77 2.83 7.62
C LEU A 219 4.12 3.11 6.95
N VAL A 220 4.72 4.28 7.21
CA VAL A 220 6.07 4.61 6.69
C VAL A 220 7.11 3.63 7.25
N ASN A 221 7.09 3.35 8.56
CA ASN A 221 7.96 2.32 9.15
C ASN A 221 7.71 0.92 8.57
N CYS A 222 6.43 0.57 8.36
CA CYS A 222 6.07 -0.71 7.75
C CYS A 222 6.65 -0.86 6.34
N ALA A 223 6.52 0.19 5.52
CA ALA A 223 7.11 0.23 4.19
C ALA A 223 8.65 0.16 4.26
N TYR A 224 9.26 0.96 5.15
CA TYR A 224 10.71 0.98 5.35
C TYR A 224 11.25 -0.40 5.68
N LYS A 225 10.59 -1.12 6.60
CA LYS A 225 10.98 -2.48 6.97
C LYS A 225 10.91 -3.43 5.79
N LYS A 226 9.81 -3.46 5.03
CA LYS A 226 9.64 -4.39 3.90
C LYS A 226 10.63 -4.13 2.77
N VAL A 227 10.93 -2.88 2.48
CA VAL A 227 11.85 -2.51 1.40
C VAL A 227 13.31 -2.82 1.81
N THR A 228 13.68 -2.52 3.05
CA THR A 228 15.06 -2.74 3.53
C THR A 228 15.34 -4.17 3.95
N HIS A 229 14.30 -4.93 4.32
CA HIS A 229 14.36 -6.34 4.68
C HIS A 229 13.31 -7.12 3.89
N PRO A 230 13.56 -7.44 2.60
CA PRO A 230 12.56 -8.05 1.72
C PRO A 230 11.99 -9.38 2.21
N ALA A 231 12.70 -10.10 3.09
CA ALA A 231 12.15 -11.28 3.75
C ALA A 231 10.85 -10.98 4.54
N ALA A 232 10.67 -9.75 5.02
CA ALA A 232 9.45 -9.30 5.70
C ALA A 232 8.20 -9.36 4.82
N ILE A 233 8.36 -9.34 3.48
CA ILE A 233 7.25 -9.55 2.55
C ILE A 233 6.78 -11.00 2.61
N LEU A 234 7.70 -11.96 2.74
CA LEU A 234 7.36 -13.39 2.83
C LEU A 234 6.98 -13.83 4.24
N THR A 235 7.44 -13.14 5.29
CA THR A 235 6.97 -13.42 6.66
C THR A 235 5.52 -12.98 6.87
N ALA A 236 5.04 -11.96 6.14
CA ALA A 236 3.64 -11.55 6.13
C ALA A 236 2.72 -12.71 5.74
N GLU A 237 1.56 -12.82 6.39
CA GLU A 237 0.74 -14.04 6.39
C GLU A 237 -0.31 -14.06 5.28
N PHE A 238 0.09 -13.69 4.05
CA PHE A 238 -0.78 -13.78 2.88
C PHE A 238 -1.10 -15.23 2.50
N ILE A 239 -2.16 -15.40 1.71
CA ILE A 239 -2.56 -16.63 1.04
C ILE A 239 -2.50 -16.35 -0.46
N ARG A 240 -1.74 -17.12 -1.24
CA ARG A 240 -1.73 -16.95 -2.72
C ARG A 240 -3.01 -17.54 -3.31
N PRO A 241 -3.41 -17.13 -4.52
CA PRO A 241 -4.48 -17.81 -5.25
C PRO A 241 -4.27 -19.33 -5.36
N GLU A 242 -3.05 -19.76 -5.68
CA GLU A 242 -2.69 -21.18 -5.77
C GLU A 242 -2.82 -21.92 -4.44
N ASP A 243 -2.73 -21.23 -3.30
CA ASP A 243 -2.72 -21.82 -1.97
C ASP A 243 -4.14 -21.89 -1.34
N VAL A 244 -5.18 -21.39 -2.02
CA VAL A 244 -6.58 -21.41 -1.54
C VAL A 244 -7.05 -22.83 -1.23
N HIS A 245 -6.63 -23.82 -2.04
CA HIS A 245 -7.03 -25.21 -1.87
C HIS A 245 -6.72 -25.77 -0.48
N TYR A 246 -5.59 -25.41 0.14
CA TYR A 246 -5.26 -25.87 1.51
C TYR A 246 -6.28 -25.45 2.57
N TYR A 247 -6.92 -24.29 2.40
CA TYR A 247 -7.94 -23.78 3.32
C TYR A 247 -9.29 -24.44 3.08
N ARG A 248 -9.61 -24.72 1.81
CA ARG A 248 -10.78 -25.50 1.40
C ARG A 248 -10.68 -26.95 1.90
N GLU A 249 -9.56 -27.61 1.68
CA GLU A 249 -9.27 -28.96 2.19
C GLU A 249 -9.35 -29.02 3.71
N LEU A 250 -8.87 -27.98 4.43
CA LEU A 250 -8.99 -27.92 5.88
C LEU A 250 -10.45 -27.80 6.36
N ALA A 251 -11.28 -27.02 5.66
CA ALA A 251 -12.71 -26.93 5.96
C ALA A 251 -13.41 -28.28 5.70
N GLU A 252 -13.09 -28.94 4.59
CA GLU A 252 -13.59 -30.28 4.25
C GLU A 252 -13.15 -31.33 5.29
N GLU A 253 -11.87 -31.34 5.68
CA GLU A 253 -11.28 -32.23 6.70
C GLU A 253 -12.04 -32.13 8.03
N THR A 254 -12.33 -30.90 8.46
CA THR A 254 -12.99 -30.64 9.75
C THR A 254 -14.51 -30.75 9.69
N GLY A 255 -15.08 -30.78 8.49
CA GLY A 255 -16.53 -30.73 8.24
C GLY A 255 -17.16 -29.37 8.51
N ASN A 256 -16.36 -28.30 8.63
CA ASN A 256 -16.86 -26.96 8.89
C ASN A 256 -17.38 -26.32 7.58
N LYS A 257 -18.65 -25.91 7.57
CA LYS A 257 -19.32 -25.32 6.39
C LYS A 257 -19.34 -23.79 6.39
N HIS A 258 -18.81 -23.17 7.44
CA HIS A 258 -18.91 -21.74 7.72
C HIS A 258 -17.51 -21.08 7.72
N PHE A 259 -16.67 -21.45 6.75
CA PHE A 259 -15.33 -20.90 6.57
C PHE A 259 -15.22 -20.11 5.27
N SER A 260 -14.69 -18.88 5.34
CA SER A 260 -14.61 -17.96 4.21
C SER A 260 -13.26 -17.25 4.11
N ILE A 261 -12.97 -16.67 2.95
CA ILE A 261 -11.76 -15.90 2.67
C ILE A 261 -12.12 -14.45 2.32
N LYS A 262 -11.51 -13.49 3.01
CA LYS A 262 -11.61 -12.07 2.67
C LYS A 262 -10.55 -11.66 1.66
N LEU A 263 -10.97 -10.99 0.60
CA LEU A 263 -10.13 -10.27 -0.35
C LEU A 263 -10.29 -8.77 -0.11
N ILE A 264 -9.26 -8.12 0.43
CA ILE A 264 -9.31 -6.74 0.88
C ILE A 264 -9.18 -5.73 -0.26
N ASP A 265 -8.70 -4.50 0.04
CA ASP A 265 -8.33 -3.50 -0.95
C ASP A 265 -9.47 -2.69 -1.62
N ARG A 266 -10.56 -2.44 -0.86
CA ARG A 266 -11.66 -1.51 -1.23
C ARG A 266 -11.26 -0.05 -1.58
N THR A 267 -9.99 0.31 -1.37
CA THR A 267 -9.42 1.63 -1.73
C THR A 267 -8.55 1.56 -2.98
N ARG A 268 -8.53 0.42 -3.69
CA ARG A 268 -7.69 0.21 -4.89
C ARG A 268 -8.47 0.41 -6.17
N THR A 269 -7.73 0.67 -7.25
CA THR A 269 -8.29 0.82 -8.59
C THR A 269 -9.03 -0.45 -9.06
N THR A 270 -9.95 -0.24 -9.99
CA THR A 270 -10.71 -1.32 -10.65
C THR A 270 -9.79 -2.34 -11.32
N ASP A 271 -8.68 -1.90 -11.92
CA ASP A 271 -7.67 -2.80 -12.52
C ASP A 271 -6.96 -3.68 -11.49
N PHE A 272 -6.70 -3.16 -10.28
CA PHE A 272 -6.15 -3.97 -9.20
C PHE A 272 -7.15 -5.03 -8.76
N LEU A 273 -8.42 -4.62 -8.54
CA LEU A 273 -9.48 -5.56 -8.16
C LEU A 273 -9.74 -6.60 -9.25
N HIS A 274 -9.62 -6.25 -10.53
CA HIS A 274 -9.69 -7.21 -11.65
C HIS A 274 -8.65 -8.32 -11.49
N LYS A 275 -7.38 -7.97 -11.26
CA LYS A 275 -6.31 -8.95 -11.05
C LYS A 275 -6.58 -9.85 -9.85
N VAL A 276 -7.09 -9.28 -8.75
CA VAL A 276 -7.48 -10.02 -7.54
C VAL A 276 -8.62 -10.99 -7.86
N VAL A 277 -9.73 -10.53 -8.42
CA VAL A 277 -10.89 -11.37 -8.76
C VAL A 277 -10.45 -12.49 -9.70
N LYS A 278 -9.80 -12.16 -10.81
CA LYS A 278 -9.31 -13.16 -11.77
C LYS A 278 -8.40 -14.18 -11.10
N GLY A 279 -7.37 -13.73 -10.39
CA GLY A 279 -6.37 -14.60 -9.78
C GLY A 279 -6.99 -15.61 -8.82
N TYR A 280 -7.83 -15.16 -7.89
CA TYR A 280 -8.45 -16.04 -6.90
C TYR A 280 -9.56 -16.93 -7.46
N MET A 281 -10.33 -16.47 -8.45
CA MET A 281 -11.36 -17.31 -9.09
C MET A 281 -10.75 -18.40 -9.99
N GLU A 282 -9.60 -18.10 -10.62
CA GLU A 282 -8.84 -19.07 -11.42
C GLU A 282 -7.86 -19.92 -10.56
N GLU A 283 -7.73 -19.61 -9.27
CA GLU A 283 -6.72 -20.18 -8.35
C GLU A 283 -5.30 -20.18 -8.94
N SER A 284 -4.97 -19.15 -9.72
CA SER A 284 -3.69 -19.03 -10.41
C SER A 284 -3.35 -17.59 -10.70
N TYR A 285 -2.11 -17.20 -10.45
CA TYR A 285 -1.60 -15.90 -10.83
C TYR A 285 -0.16 -16.00 -11.36
N ASP A 286 0.04 -15.57 -12.60
CA ASP A 286 1.36 -15.48 -13.21
C ASP A 286 1.81 -14.01 -13.26
N GLY A 287 2.81 -13.67 -12.44
CA GLY A 287 3.35 -12.32 -12.35
C GLY A 287 3.83 -11.95 -10.96
N ASN A 288 3.87 -10.64 -10.71
CA ASN A 288 4.31 -10.07 -9.44
C ASN A 288 3.23 -10.24 -8.36
N LEU A 289 3.49 -10.97 -7.28
CA LEU A 289 2.53 -11.12 -6.18
C LEU A 289 2.08 -9.77 -5.60
N LEU A 290 2.95 -8.74 -5.61
CA LEU A 290 2.65 -7.40 -5.11
C LEU A 290 1.52 -6.68 -5.89
N ASP A 291 1.14 -7.19 -7.06
CA ASP A 291 0.03 -6.66 -7.86
C ASP A 291 -1.35 -7.13 -7.40
N ILE A 292 -1.42 -8.11 -6.49
CA ILE A 292 -2.67 -8.69 -5.99
C ILE A 292 -2.76 -8.74 -4.46
N VAL A 293 -1.78 -8.17 -3.75
CA VAL A 293 -1.78 -8.00 -2.30
C VAL A 293 -1.72 -6.52 -1.92
N ASN A 294 -2.08 -6.21 -0.67
CA ASN A 294 -2.11 -4.85 -0.13
C ASN A 294 -0.70 -4.24 0.06
N TRP A 295 0.03 -4.08 -1.04
CA TRP A 295 1.30 -3.37 -1.14
C TRP A 295 1.04 -1.85 -1.16
N PRO A 296 1.61 -1.04 -0.25
CA PRO A 296 1.22 0.36 -0.07
C PRO A 296 1.76 1.29 -1.16
N GLN A 297 1.33 1.09 -2.41
CA GLN A 297 1.71 1.88 -3.58
C GLN A 297 0.67 2.94 -3.90
N ALA A 298 1.08 4.21 -4.01
CA ALA A 298 0.18 5.32 -4.34
C ALA A 298 -0.53 5.14 -5.70
N LYS A 299 0.16 4.56 -6.70
CA LYS A 299 -0.37 4.39 -8.07
C LYS A 299 -1.58 3.47 -8.19
N THR A 300 -1.84 2.63 -7.17
CA THR A 300 -2.95 1.68 -7.20
C THR A 300 -4.07 2.07 -6.26
N ILE A 301 -4.01 3.25 -5.64
CA ILE A 301 -5.13 3.80 -4.88
C ILE A 301 -6.19 4.28 -5.87
N ALA A 302 -7.45 3.90 -5.63
CA ALA A 302 -8.58 4.39 -6.41
C ALA A 302 -8.62 5.91 -6.31
N THR A 303 -8.35 6.59 -7.42
CA THR A 303 -8.67 8.01 -7.54
C THR A 303 -10.12 8.15 -7.99
N ARG A 304 -10.74 9.21 -7.46
CA ARG A 304 -11.97 9.85 -7.89
C ARG A 304 -12.45 9.51 -9.32
N PRO A 305 -13.75 9.19 -9.52
CA PRO A 305 -14.36 8.97 -10.85
C PRO A 305 -14.14 10.12 -11.85
N ASP A 306 -13.77 11.32 -11.40
CA ASP A 306 -13.54 12.51 -12.21
C ASP A 306 -12.08 12.75 -12.65
N GLN A 307 -11.10 11.93 -12.23
CA GLN A 307 -9.70 12.10 -12.67
C GLN A 307 -9.31 11.37 -13.97
N ALA A 308 -10.22 10.63 -14.61
CA ALA A 308 -10.01 10.10 -15.95
C ALA A 308 -9.78 11.22 -17.02
N GLY A 309 -10.01 12.49 -16.67
CA GLY A 309 -9.81 13.65 -17.53
C GLY A 309 -8.45 14.36 -17.42
N LEU A 310 -7.58 14.03 -16.45
CA LEU A 310 -6.30 14.73 -16.24
C LEU A 310 -5.06 13.98 -16.76
N GLU A 311 -5.22 12.77 -17.31
CA GLU A 311 -4.16 12.03 -18.02
C GLU A 311 -4.25 12.13 -19.56
N LYS A 312 -4.75 13.25 -20.10
CA LYS A 312 -4.55 13.59 -21.52
C LYS A 312 -3.55 14.72 -21.67
N GLY A 313 -2.29 14.38 -21.43
CA GLY A 313 -1.12 15.22 -21.69
C GLY A 313 0.01 14.42 -22.33
N GLY A 314 -0.17 14.01 -23.59
CA GLY A 314 0.92 13.69 -24.51
C GLY A 314 1.65 12.36 -24.33
N ALA A 315 1.06 11.26 -24.80
CA ALA A 315 1.88 10.23 -25.42
C ALA A 315 2.44 10.81 -26.74
N PRO A 316 3.75 10.77 -27.02
CA PRO A 316 4.22 11.10 -28.35
C PRO A 316 3.68 10.05 -29.33
N ALA A 317 3.00 10.56 -30.37
CA ALA A 317 2.44 9.76 -31.43
C ALA A 317 3.51 8.86 -32.05
N ALA A 318 3.19 7.58 -32.21
CA ALA A 318 3.94 6.67 -33.07
C ALA A 318 3.94 7.24 -34.50
N ALA A 319 5.12 7.56 -35.03
CA ALA A 319 5.29 7.91 -36.43
C ALA A 319 5.21 6.65 -37.31
N PRO A 320 4.61 6.72 -38.51
CA PRO A 320 4.45 5.56 -39.38
C PRO A 320 5.78 5.17 -40.03
N ALA A 321 5.94 3.86 -40.25
CA ALA A 321 7.07 3.27 -40.94
C ALA A 321 7.24 3.84 -42.37
N GLY A 322 8.43 4.36 -42.66
CA GLY A 322 8.88 4.77 -44.00
C GLY A 322 10.36 4.42 -44.17
N ALA A 323 10.70 3.82 -45.32
CA ALA A 323 11.97 3.20 -45.67
C ALA A 323 13.13 4.23 -45.97
N PRO A 324 14.38 3.77 -46.19
CA PRO A 324 15.62 4.40 -45.71
C PRO A 324 16.29 5.36 -46.70
N MET A 325 17.04 6.35 -46.20
CA MET A 325 18.08 7.04 -46.98
C MET A 325 19.16 7.69 -46.09
N GLY A 326 20.42 7.31 -46.31
CA GLY A 326 21.58 8.21 -46.32
C GLY A 326 22.28 8.54 -45.00
N ALA A 327 23.30 7.74 -44.65
CA ALA A 327 24.40 8.21 -43.81
C ALA A 327 25.31 9.19 -44.58
N PRO A 328 26.02 10.08 -43.87
CA PRO A 328 27.42 10.33 -44.19
C PRO A 328 28.31 9.92 -43.01
N ALA A 329 29.41 9.26 -43.38
CA ALA A 329 30.41 8.70 -42.49
C ALA A 329 31.34 9.76 -41.88
N GLY A 330 31.89 9.43 -40.71
CA GLY A 330 33.23 9.82 -40.30
C GLY A 330 33.32 10.50 -38.94
N VAL A 331 33.62 9.73 -37.87
CA VAL A 331 34.70 9.91 -36.86
C VAL A 331 34.69 8.63 -35.95
N PRO A 332 35.83 7.97 -35.64
CA PRO A 332 35.88 6.79 -34.77
C PRO A 332 35.84 7.15 -33.26
N PRO A 333 35.45 6.23 -32.36
CA PRO A 333 35.37 6.50 -30.92
C PRO A 333 36.78 6.53 -30.27
N MET A 334 37.07 7.54 -29.45
CA MET A 334 38.30 7.57 -28.64
C MET A 334 38.22 6.57 -27.46
N GLY A 335 39.28 5.78 -27.30
CA GLY A 335 39.42 4.72 -26.30
C GLY A 335 39.74 5.19 -24.87
N ARG A 336 39.47 4.31 -23.90
CA ARG A 336 39.86 4.44 -22.48
C ARG A 336 41.34 4.08 -22.27
N PRO A 337 42.08 4.75 -21.36
CA PRO A 337 43.48 4.43 -21.09
C PRO A 337 43.65 3.18 -20.20
N ALA A 338 44.78 2.48 -20.38
CA ALA A 338 45.11 1.18 -19.79
C ALA A 338 45.69 1.22 -18.35
N GLY A 339 45.86 2.41 -17.75
CA GLY A 339 46.53 2.61 -16.45
C GLY A 339 45.62 2.80 -15.23
N GLY A 340 44.30 2.66 -15.38
CA GLY A 340 43.34 3.02 -14.33
C GLY A 340 43.14 4.54 -14.17
N PRO A 341 42.17 4.98 -13.35
CA PRO A 341 41.87 6.40 -13.16
C PRO A 341 43.03 7.12 -12.41
N PRO A 342 43.21 8.44 -12.61
CA PRO A 342 44.28 9.19 -11.94
C PRO A 342 44.18 9.12 -10.41
N PRO A 343 45.31 9.10 -9.68
CA PRO A 343 45.32 8.91 -8.22
C PRO A 343 44.45 9.91 -7.44
N TRP A 344 44.47 11.19 -7.82
CA TRP A 344 43.68 12.23 -7.17
C TRP A 344 42.16 12.06 -7.37
N VAL A 345 41.73 11.34 -8.41
CA VAL A 345 40.33 10.96 -8.62
C VAL A 345 39.91 9.85 -7.66
N MET A 346 40.78 8.88 -7.41
CA MET A 346 40.53 7.82 -6.42
C MET A 346 40.55 8.35 -4.98
N GLU A 347 41.33 9.39 -4.74
CA GLU A 347 41.48 10.06 -3.43
C GLU A 347 40.45 11.19 -3.21
N GLY A 348 39.62 11.52 -4.21
CA GLY A 348 38.59 12.56 -4.09
C GLY A 348 39.14 13.97 -3.86
N ARG A 349 40.34 14.26 -4.36
CA ARG A 349 41.03 15.55 -4.19
C ARG A 349 41.38 16.21 -5.52
N ALA A 350 41.65 17.51 -5.49
CA ALA A 350 42.21 18.22 -6.64
C ALA A 350 43.67 17.76 -6.91
N PRO A 351 44.10 17.67 -8.19
CA PRO A 351 45.50 17.43 -8.52
C PRO A 351 46.36 18.61 -8.05
N ARG A 352 47.58 18.33 -7.62
CA ARG A 352 48.59 19.36 -7.33
C ARG A 352 49.05 19.99 -8.66
N PRO A 353 49.57 21.23 -8.64
CA PRO A 353 50.10 21.87 -9.84
C PRO A 353 51.14 20.98 -10.55
N GLY A 354 50.92 20.67 -11.82
CA GLY A 354 51.80 19.81 -12.63
C GLY A 354 51.55 18.30 -12.54
N GLU A 355 50.78 17.83 -11.54
CA GLU A 355 50.51 16.40 -11.31
C GLU A 355 49.68 15.78 -12.45
N ALA A 356 48.79 16.57 -13.05
CA ALA A 356 47.95 16.13 -14.16
C ALA A 356 48.76 15.97 -15.45
N GLU A 357 49.61 16.93 -15.77
CA GLU A 357 50.46 16.92 -16.97
C GLU A 357 51.53 15.82 -16.92
N GLU A 358 52.13 15.57 -15.75
CA GLU A 358 53.08 14.48 -15.56
C GLU A 358 52.43 13.10 -15.71
N TRP A 359 51.25 12.90 -15.13
CA TRP A 359 50.50 11.66 -15.27
C TRP A 359 50.09 11.41 -16.73
N ALA A 360 49.66 12.45 -17.44
CA ALA A 360 49.31 12.38 -18.87
C ALA A 360 50.50 11.94 -19.72
N LYS A 361 51.66 12.55 -19.48
CA LYS A 361 52.91 12.23 -20.17
C LYS A 361 53.37 10.80 -19.89
N ALA A 362 53.25 10.34 -18.64
CA ALA A 362 53.60 8.98 -18.23
C ALA A 362 52.68 7.91 -18.83
N ASN A 363 51.44 8.28 -19.19
CA ASN A 363 50.45 7.39 -19.82
C ASN A 363 50.31 7.61 -21.34
N GLY A 364 51.27 8.29 -21.97
CA GLY A 364 51.34 8.45 -23.42
C GLY A 364 50.28 9.39 -24.02
N MET A 365 49.72 10.30 -23.23
CA MET A 365 48.69 11.25 -23.66
C MET A 365 49.31 12.61 -24.01
N SER A 366 48.85 13.23 -25.10
CA SER A 366 49.30 14.56 -25.55
C SER A 366 48.80 15.71 -24.68
N ALA A 367 47.80 15.44 -23.84
CA ALA A 367 47.26 16.33 -22.83
C ALA A 367 46.62 15.49 -21.71
N PRO A 368 46.57 15.99 -20.46
CA PRO A 368 45.82 15.31 -19.41
C PRO A 368 44.35 15.12 -19.80
N PRO A 369 43.71 14.01 -19.37
CA PRO A 369 42.27 13.87 -19.53
C PRO A 369 41.61 15.09 -18.91
N ALA A 370 40.65 15.70 -19.62
CA ALA A 370 39.94 16.87 -19.15
C ALA A 370 39.39 16.55 -17.75
N GLY A 371 40.04 17.13 -16.73
CA GLY A 371 39.58 17.00 -15.36
C GLY A 371 38.16 17.54 -15.28
N MET A 372 37.36 16.97 -14.37
CA MET A 372 36.17 17.68 -13.92
C MET A 372 36.58 19.11 -13.56
N PRO A 373 35.85 20.13 -14.05
CA PRO A 373 36.21 21.51 -13.80
C PRO A 373 36.19 21.76 -12.29
N THR A 374 37.36 22.06 -11.73
CA THR A 374 37.46 22.71 -10.42
C THR A 374 36.97 24.14 -10.58
N GLY A 375 35.79 24.42 -10.04
CA GLY A 375 35.19 25.74 -9.99
C GLY A 375 33.99 25.90 -10.94
N ALA A 376 32.89 25.23 -10.64
CA ALA A 376 31.57 25.60 -11.12
C ALA A 376 30.56 25.46 -9.95
N PRO A 377 29.62 26.42 -9.80
CA PRO A 377 28.74 26.50 -8.65
C PRO A 377 27.70 25.38 -8.65
N ALA A 378 27.13 25.11 -7.47
CA ALA A 378 26.04 24.17 -7.28
C ALA A 378 24.91 24.37 -8.32
N GLY A 379 24.48 23.29 -8.98
CA GLY A 379 23.26 23.29 -9.80
C GLY A 379 23.41 22.81 -11.25
N ALA A 380 23.70 21.53 -11.46
CA ALA A 380 23.30 20.84 -12.70
C ALA A 380 22.13 19.90 -12.36
N PRO A 381 20.92 20.10 -12.92
CA PRO A 381 19.77 19.26 -12.60
C PRO A 381 19.73 18.01 -13.49
N PRO A 382 18.98 16.97 -13.11
CA PRO A 382 18.67 15.86 -14.01
C PRO A 382 17.86 16.37 -15.22
N MET A 383 17.98 15.67 -16.36
CA MET A 383 17.39 16.05 -17.65
C MET A 383 15.95 16.57 -17.52
N GLY A 384 15.75 17.84 -17.89
CA GLY A 384 14.43 18.49 -17.95
C GLY A 384 14.27 19.80 -17.17
N MET A 385 15.30 20.29 -16.47
CA MET A 385 15.24 21.57 -15.74
C MET A 385 16.17 22.65 -16.34
N PRO A 386 15.80 23.94 -16.32
CA PRO A 386 16.64 25.01 -16.85
C PRO A 386 17.94 25.17 -16.05
N ALA A 387 19.03 25.50 -16.74
CA ALA A 387 20.31 25.84 -16.11
C ALA A 387 20.11 27.10 -15.24
N GLY A 388 20.37 27.01 -13.93
CA GLY A 388 20.20 28.12 -12.98
C GLY A 388 19.58 27.75 -11.62
N GLY A 389 19.03 26.54 -11.47
CA GLY A 389 18.34 26.13 -10.25
C GLY A 389 16.95 26.77 -10.10
N PRO A 390 16.19 26.47 -9.04
CA PRO A 390 14.91 27.13 -8.77
C PRO A 390 15.14 28.63 -8.47
N PRO A 391 14.18 29.52 -8.83
CA PRO A 391 14.30 30.95 -8.57
C PRO A 391 14.59 31.28 -7.09
N PRO A 392 15.36 32.35 -6.79
CA PRO A 392 15.74 32.71 -5.43
C PRO A 392 14.56 32.85 -4.46
N TRP A 393 13.45 33.43 -4.89
CA TRP A 393 12.24 33.57 -4.06
C TRP A 393 11.54 32.23 -3.76
N ILE A 394 11.74 31.20 -4.59
CA ILE A 394 11.31 29.83 -4.29
C ILE A 394 12.20 29.22 -3.21
N MET A 395 13.51 29.42 -3.29
CA MET A 395 14.47 28.97 -2.27
C MET A 395 14.30 29.71 -0.94
N GLU A 396 13.86 30.97 -0.98
CA GLU A 396 13.64 31.83 0.17
C GLU A 396 12.20 31.78 0.70
N GLY A 397 11.30 31.02 0.06
CA GLY A 397 9.91 30.86 0.50
C GLY A 397 9.09 32.16 0.52
N ARG A 398 9.39 33.11 -0.39
CA ARG A 398 8.74 34.42 -0.48
C ARG A 398 8.13 34.67 -1.86
N ALA A 399 7.28 35.68 -1.96
CA ALA A 399 6.82 36.16 -3.26
C ALA A 399 7.97 36.87 -4.03
N PRO A 400 8.01 36.74 -5.37
CA PRO A 400 8.90 37.56 -6.18
C PRO A 400 8.51 39.03 -6.04
N ARG A 401 9.51 39.90 -6.00
CA ARG A 401 9.31 41.36 -6.11
C ARG A 401 8.83 41.69 -7.52
N PRO A 402 8.12 42.82 -7.73
CA PRO A 402 7.70 43.24 -9.07
C PRO A 402 8.89 43.26 -10.05
N GLY A 403 8.78 42.54 -11.17
CA GLY A 403 9.83 42.44 -12.20
C GLY A 403 10.89 41.36 -11.96
N GLU A 404 11.00 40.79 -10.75
CA GLU A 404 12.03 39.81 -10.39
C GLU A 404 11.87 38.48 -11.14
N ALA A 405 10.61 38.09 -11.41
CA ALA A 405 10.27 36.89 -12.15
C ALA A 405 10.65 37.01 -13.64
N GLU A 406 10.35 38.16 -14.25
CA GLU A 406 10.63 38.46 -15.64
C GLU A 406 12.15 38.63 -15.89
N GLU A 407 12.86 39.28 -14.98
CA GLU A 407 14.32 39.45 -15.06
C GLU A 407 15.06 38.11 -14.94
N TRP A 408 14.63 37.25 -14.01
CA TRP A 408 15.20 35.92 -13.85
C TRP A 408 14.93 35.03 -15.08
N ALA A 409 13.70 35.05 -15.62
CA ALA A 409 13.35 34.31 -16.82
C ALA A 409 14.18 34.76 -18.04
N LYS A 410 14.38 36.07 -18.20
CA LYS A 410 15.23 36.66 -19.24
C LYS A 410 16.70 36.26 -19.09
N ALA A 411 17.22 36.26 -17.86
CA ALA A 411 18.61 35.87 -17.57
C ALA A 411 18.90 34.39 -17.85
N HIS A 412 17.87 33.53 -17.82
CA HIS A 412 18.01 32.07 -18.00
C HIS A 412 17.36 31.56 -19.31
N GLY A 413 17.00 32.47 -20.23
CA GLY A 413 16.53 32.11 -21.58
C GLY A 413 15.13 31.46 -21.62
N ILE A 414 14.28 31.72 -20.63
CA ILE A 414 12.94 31.13 -20.51
C ILE A 414 11.89 32.13 -21.04
N THR A 415 11.02 31.67 -21.94
CA THR A 415 10.06 32.52 -22.67
C THR A 415 8.83 32.94 -21.86
N ALA A 416 8.62 32.36 -20.68
CA ALA A 416 7.63 32.78 -19.69
C ALA A 416 8.13 32.40 -18.28
N PRO A 417 8.04 33.30 -17.27
CA PRO A 417 8.46 32.97 -15.91
C PRO A 417 7.66 31.76 -15.40
N PRO A 418 8.27 30.87 -14.58
CA PRO A 418 7.53 29.81 -13.92
C PRO A 418 6.36 30.44 -13.18
N ALA A 419 5.14 30.00 -13.47
CA ALA A 419 3.96 30.42 -12.73
C ALA A 419 4.29 30.19 -11.25
N GLY A 420 4.44 31.28 -10.50
CA GLY A 420 4.82 31.21 -9.09
C GLY A 420 3.88 30.26 -8.35
N MET A 421 4.37 29.60 -7.30
CA MET A 421 3.43 29.04 -6.33
C MET A 421 2.53 30.19 -5.87
N PRO A 422 1.20 30.10 -6.07
CA PRO A 422 0.31 31.16 -5.64
C PRO A 422 0.49 31.36 -4.13
N MET A 423 0.58 32.63 -3.71
CA MET A 423 0.35 33.01 -2.32
C MET A 423 -1.06 32.58 -1.95
N GLY A 424 -1.19 31.40 -1.33
CA GLY A 424 -2.48 30.83 -1.00
C GLY A 424 -2.50 29.31 -1.10
N GLY A 425 -1.79 28.66 -0.18
CA GLY A 425 -1.95 27.22 0.06
C GLY A 425 -1.37 26.31 -1.03
N PRO A 426 -1.48 24.99 -0.82
CA PRO A 426 -1.01 23.99 -1.77
C PRO A 426 -1.76 24.16 -3.12
N PRO A 427 -1.16 23.77 -4.27
CA PRO A 427 -1.79 23.94 -5.58
C PRO A 427 -3.21 23.39 -5.59
N VAL A 428 -4.13 24.03 -6.33
CA VAL A 428 -5.53 23.61 -6.42
C VAL A 428 -5.59 22.11 -6.78
N GLY A 429 -6.11 21.29 -5.87
CA GLY A 429 -6.17 19.83 -6.02
C GLY A 429 -5.11 19.03 -5.25
N ALA A 430 -4.12 19.67 -4.64
CA ALA A 430 -3.22 18.99 -3.70
C ALA A 430 -3.95 18.68 -2.38
N PRO A 431 -3.82 17.46 -1.84
CA PRO A 431 -4.52 17.08 -0.62
C PRO A 431 -4.10 17.96 0.55
N GLN A 432 -5.08 18.49 1.28
CA GLN A 432 -4.80 19.20 2.52
C GLN A 432 -4.20 18.22 3.52
N MET A 433 -3.08 18.59 4.15
CA MET A 433 -2.50 17.76 5.20
C MET A 433 -2.91 18.25 6.58
N ARG A 434 -3.06 17.30 7.50
CA ARG A 434 -3.20 17.61 8.92
C ARG A 434 -1.93 18.33 9.39
N TRP A 435 -2.09 19.45 10.10
CA TRP A 435 -1.00 20.33 10.56
C TRP A 435 -0.19 20.99 9.44
N MET A 436 -0.76 21.12 8.24
CA MET A 436 -0.09 21.74 7.08
C MET A 436 0.48 23.14 7.39
N GLU A 437 -0.16 23.90 8.27
CA GLU A 437 0.30 25.21 8.73
C GLU A 437 1.60 25.17 9.56
N TYR A 438 1.89 24.04 10.20
CA TYR A 438 3.08 23.83 11.02
C TYR A 438 4.19 23.09 10.25
N LEU A 439 3.85 22.40 9.16
CA LEU A 439 4.80 21.62 8.38
C LEU A 439 5.71 22.49 7.51
N LYS A 440 6.97 22.08 7.41
CA LYS A 440 7.89 22.59 6.40
C LYS A 440 7.44 22.13 5.00
N PRO A 441 7.43 23.00 3.97
CA PRO A 441 7.02 22.61 2.61
C PRO A 441 7.79 21.41 2.06
N GLU A 442 9.10 21.38 2.28
CA GLU A 442 9.99 20.29 1.86
C GLU A 442 9.69 18.97 2.58
N ALA A 443 9.28 19.03 3.84
CA ALA A 443 8.86 17.86 4.61
C ALA A 443 7.61 17.21 4.01
N MET A 444 6.64 18.04 3.62
CA MET A 444 5.42 17.56 2.98
C MET A 444 5.70 16.81 1.67
N MET A 445 6.57 17.38 0.84
CA MET A 445 7.01 16.74 -0.40
C MET A 445 7.78 15.45 -0.14
N ASN A 446 8.70 15.45 0.81
CA ASN A 446 9.51 14.27 1.14
C ASN A 446 8.64 13.13 1.70
N TYR A 447 7.68 13.43 2.57
CA TYR A 447 6.71 12.44 3.05
C TYR A 447 5.91 11.86 1.88
N GLY A 448 5.37 12.69 0.98
CA GLY A 448 4.64 12.18 -0.19
C GLY A 448 5.48 11.21 -1.03
N ARG A 449 6.77 11.50 -1.18
CA ARG A 449 7.72 10.64 -1.91
C ARG A 449 8.00 9.31 -1.22
N THR A 450 7.84 9.17 0.10
CA THR A 450 7.99 7.85 0.76
C THR A 450 6.92 6.86 0.31
N MET A 451 5.78 7.34 -0.19
CA MET A 451 4.67 6.51 -0.70
C MET A 451 4.87 6.07 -2.16
N HIS A 452 5.97 6.47 -2.79
CA HIS A 452 6.45 5.94 -4.07
C HIS A 452 7.54 4.91 -3.80
N LEU A 453 7.11 3.70 -3.38
CA LEU A 453 8.03 2.62 -3.05
C LEU A 453 8.82 2.18 -4.30
N PRO A 454 10.07 1.70 -4.11
CA PRO A 454 10.87 1.16 -5.20
C PRO A 454 10.19 -0.06 -5.84
N LYS A 455 10.55 -0.36 -7.08
CA LYS A 455 9.97 -1.50 -7.80
C LYS A 455 10.56 -2.80 -7.27
N LEU A 456 9.77 -3.51 -6.48
CA LEU A 456 10.04 -4.89 -6.08
C LEU A 456 9.20 -5.84 -6.93
N TYR A 457 9.81 -6.95 -7.32
CA TYR A 457 9.14 -8.05 -8.00
C TYR A 457 9.22 -9.30 -7.13
N VAL A 458 8.07 -9.88 -6.82
CA VAL A 458 7.94 -11.15 -6.11
C VAL A 458 7.36 -12.17 -7.09
N ASP A 459 8.20 -13.07 -7.56
CA ASP A 459 7.82 -14.10 -8.53
C ASP A 459 6.83 -15.10 -7.90
N ASN A 460 5.55 -14.97 -8.26
CA ASN A 460 4.49 -15.78 -7.66
C ASN A 460 4.65 -17.27 -7.97
N LYS A 461 5.09 -17.63 -9.18
CA LYS A 461 5.25 -19.04 -9.59
C LYS A 461 6.43 -19.71 -8.89
N LYS A 462 7.51 -18.97 -8.64
CA LYS A 462 8.63 -19.49 -7.85
C LYS A 462 8.31 -19.68 -6.35
N LEU A 463 7.11 -19.33 -5.87
CA LEU A 463 6.66 -19.60 -4.50
C LEU A 463 5.96 -20.97 -4.36
N ASP A 464 5.83 -21.78 -5.40
CA ASP A 464 5.20 -23.09 -5.29
C ASP A 464 5.94 -24.00 -4.29
N GLY A 465 5.20 -24.56 -3.34
CA GLY A 465 5.74 -25.32 -2.21
C GLY A 465 6.19 -24.48 -1.01
N PHE A 466 6.16 -23.14 -1.09
CA PHE A 466 6.53 -22.25 0.02
C PHE A 466 5.68 -22.49 1.28
N LEU A 467 4.37 -22.72 1.09
CA LEU A 467 3.42 -22.87 2.19
C LEU A 467 3.57 -24.21 2.95
N GLU A 468 4.17 -25.23 2.33
CA GLU A 468 4.29 -26.57 2.93
C GLU A 468 5.00 -26.59 4.28
N HIS A 469 5.98 -25.70 4.46
CA HIS A 469 6.69 -25.55 5.74
C HIS A 469 5.72 -25.22 6.89
N PHE A 470 4.74 -24.36 6.65
CA PHE A 470 3.78 -23.92 7.65
C PHE A 470 2.64 -24.93 7.85
N ILE A 471 2.46 -25.86 6.94
CA ILE A 471 1.49 -26.96 7.09
C ILE A 471 2.13 -28.11 7.88
N LYS A 472 3.37 -28.48 7.54
CA LYS A 472 4.01 -29.68 8.07
C LYS A 472 4.81 -29.44 9.36
N ASN A 473 5.43 -28.26 9.51
CA ASN A 473 6.46 -28.02 10.53
C ASN A 473 6.40 -26.59 11.11
N ASN A 474 5.19 -26.06 11.37
CA ASN A 474 5.08 -24.68 11.80
C ASN A 474 5.53 -24.46 13.25
N ASN A 475 6.70 -23.85 13.42
CA ASN A 475 7.22 -23.39 14.71
C ASN A 475 7.31 -21.86 14.82
N CYS A 476 6.62 -21.15 13.92
CA CYS A 476 6.73 -19.71 13.74
C CYS A 476 6.55 -18.91 15.03
N SER A 477 5.60 -19.26 15.89
CA SER A 477 5.34 -18.54 17.16
C SER A 477 6.44 -18.70 18.20
N LYS A 478 7.37 -19.62 17.99
CA LYS A 478 8.52 -19.90 18.86
C LYS A 478 9.85 -19.55 18.20
N SER A 479 9.83 -18.94 17.02
CA SER A 479 11.03 -18.68 16.21
C SER A 479 11.23 -17.21 15.90
N LEU A 480 12.50 -16.82 15.78
CA LEU A 480 12.90 -15.50 15.30
C LEU A 480 13.26 -15.57 13.82
N CYS A 481 12.66 -14.70 13.00
CA CYS A 481 12.85 -14.73 11.55
C CYS A 481 14.21 -14.13 11.18
N VAL A 482 15.09 -14.93 10.56
CA VAL A 482 16.40 -14.49 10.06
C VAL A 482 16.23 -13.55 8.88
N ASN A 483 16.99 -12.45 8.86
CA ASN A 483 16.95 -11.37 7.85
C ASN A 483 15.58 -10.67 7.76
N ASP A 484 14.79 -10.74 8.84
CA ASP A 484 13.61 -9.92 9.08
C ASP A 484 13.68 -9.38 10.51
N ILE A 485 13.55 -10.24 11.53
CA ILE A 485 13.66 -9.83 12.94
C ILE A 485 15.12 -9.81 13.40
N LEU A 486 15.85 -10.88 13.08
CA LEU A 486 17.30 -10.92 13.31
C LEU A 486 17.99 -10.22 12.13
N GLU A 487 18.81 -9.23 12.46
CA GLU A 487 19.66 -8.54 11.50
C GLU A 487 20.79 -9.44 11.00
N GLU A 488 21.47 -9.01 9.93
CA GLU A 488 22.57 -9.76 9.35
C GLU A 488 23.67 -10.02 10.40
N GLY A 489 24.10 -11.28 10.52
CA GLY A 489 25.09 -11.71 11.52
C GLY A 489 24.53 -12.01 12.91
N GLN A 490 23.29 -11.63 13.21
CA GLN A 490 22.64 -12.02 14.47
C GLN A 490 22.22 -13.50 14.45
N THR A 491 22.33 -14.16 15.60
CA THR A 491 21.95 -15.56 15.78
C THR A 491 21.09 -15.72 17.02
N ALA A 492 20.22 -16.73 17.00
CA ALA A 492 19.42 -17.12 18.16
C ALA A 492 19.21 -18.64 18.13
N PRO A 493 19.08 -19.31 19.30
CA PRO A 493 18.82 -20.75 19.36
C PRO A 493 17.55 -21.18 18.62
N ASN A 494 16.58 -20.26 18.51
CA ASN A 494 15.30 -20.46 17.83
C ASN A 494 15.19 -19.70 16.50
N ALA A 495 16.32 -19.34 15.87
CA ALA A 495 16.33 -18.68 14.58
C ALA A 495 15.73 -19.58 13.48
N CYS A 496 14.92 -19.00 12.58
CA CYS A 496 14.36 -19.68 11.42
C CYS A 496 14.63 -18.85 10.16
N ALA A 497 15.22 -19.49 9.14
CA ALA A 497 15.61 -18.86 7.88
C ALA A 497 14.71 -19.24 6.69
N HIS A 498 13.57 -19.91 6.92
CA HIS A 498 12.68 -20.34 5.83
C HIS A 498 12.30 -19.19 4.90
N CYS A 499 11.64 -18.15 5.43
CA CYS A 499 11.17 -17.01 4.63
C CYS A 499 12.31 -16.27 3.93
N SER A 500 13.45 -16.05 4.60
CA SER A 500 14.60 -15.37 3.99
C SER A 500 15.32 -16.20 2.94
N THR A 501 15.30 -17.53 3.07
CA THR A 501 15.83 -18.45 2.05
C THR A 501 14.98 -18.41 0.78
N TRP A 502 13.65 -18.33 0.92
CA TRP A 502 12.75 -18.15 -0.22
C TRP A 502 12.85 -16.74 -0.81
N ALA A 503 12.98 -15.71 0.02
CA ALA A 503 13.07 -14.32 -0.43
C ALA A 503 14.23 -14.13 -1.42
N LYS A 504 15.40 -14.74 -1.16
CA LYS A 504 16.56 -14.72 -2.07
C LYS A 504 16.29 -15.35 -3.44
N LYS A 505 15.31 -16.26 -3.54
CA LYS A 505 14.98 -16.99 -4.78
C LYS A 505 13.91 -16.28 -5.60
N VAL A 506 12.98 -15.58 -4.94
CA VAL A 506 11.74 -15.11 -5.57
C VAL A 506 11.64 -13.60 -5.65
N ILE A 507 12.42 -12.85 -4.85
CA ILE A 507 12.36 -11.39 -4.82
C ILE A 507 13.53 -10.81 -5.62
N SER A 508 13.22 -9.88 -6.52
CA SER A 508 14.19 -9.04 -7.21
C SER A 508 13.81 -7.56 -7.14
N TYR A 509 14.81 -6.70 -7.19
CA TYR A 509 14.68 -5.24 -7.14
C TYR A 509 15.96 -4.57 -7.66
N ASP A 510 15.87 -3.27 -7.96
CA ASP A 510 17.02 -2.43 -8.27
C ASP A 510 17.66 -1.92 -6.96
N GLU A 511 18.92 -2.26 -6.72
CA GLU A 511 19.64 -1.89 -5.49
C GLU A 511 19.83 -0.37 -5.34
N ALA A 512 20.04 0.35 -6.45
CA ALA A 512 20.23 1.79 -6.42
C ALA A 512 18.91 2.51 -6.11
N GLU A 513 17.79 2.05 -6.69
CA GLU A 513 16.45 2.56 -6.39
C GLU A 513 16.11 2.36 -4.90
N VAL A 514 16.37 1.15 -4.38
CA VAL A 514 16.15 0.84 -2.96
C VAL A 514 17.04 1.68 -2.05
N ALA A 515 18.33 1.85 -2.37
CA ALA A 515 19.25 2.64 -1.56
C ALA A 515 18.84 4.13 -1.53
N GLN A 516 18.46 4.70 -2.67
CA GLN A 516 17.98 6.08 -2.74
C GLN A 516 16.69 6.27 -1.93
N TRP A 517 15.73 5.38 -2.10
CA TRP A 517 14.47 5.44 -1.37
C TRP A 517 14.67 5.26 0.14
N LYS A 518 15.57 4.35 0.55
CA LYS A 518 15.93 4.12 1.95
C LYS A 518 16.44 5.40 2.60
N GLN A 519 17.35 6.13 1.95
CA GLN A 519 17.90 7.38 2.50
C GLN A 519 16.82 8.45 2.69
N LEU A 520 15.96 8.63 1.67
CA LEU A 520 14.82 9.54 1.75
C LEU A 520 13.89 9.19 2.91
N CYS A 521 13.49 7.91 2.99
CA CYS A 521 12.54 7.43 3.98
C CYS A 521 13.09 7.53 5.41
N ALA A 522 14.37 7.18 5.61
CA ALA A 522 15.04 7.34 6.90
C ALA A 522 15.07 8.81 7.35
N GLY A 523 15.33 9.77 6.44
CA GLY A 523 15.30 11.19 6.76
C GLY A 523 13.90 11.69 7.16
N VAL A 524 12.85 11.20 6.49
CA VAL A 524 11.46 11.53 6.86
C VAL A 524 11.11 10.96 8.23
N LEU A 525 11.42 9.69 8.50
CA LEU A 525 11.17 9.06 9.80
C LEU A 525 11.88 9.83 10.92
N GLN A 526 13.17 10.14 10.74
CA GLN A 526 13.94 10.92 11.72
C GLN A 526 13.31 12.28 11.97
N SER A 527 12.86 12.98 10.92
CA SER A 527 12.24 14.32 11.08
C SER A 527 10.91 14.30 11.84
N ILE A 528 10.16 13.19 11.76
CA ILE A 528 8.95 12.98 12.54
C ILE A 528 9.31 12.72 14.01
N GLU A 529 10.36 11.93 14.25
CA GLU A 529 10.80 11.52 15.59
C GLU A 529 11.40 12.68 16.41
N ASP A 530 12.22 13.52 15.78
CA ASP A 530 12.86 14.66 16.45
C ASP A 530 12.08 15.97 16.34
N GLY A 531 10.95 15.97 15.61
CA GLY A 531 10.09 17.12 15.40
C GLY A 531 10.63 18.15 14.40
N SER A 532 11.79 17.92 13.79
CA SER A 532 12.38 18.82 12.78
C SER A 532 11.56 18.93 11.50
N ILE A 533 10.52 18.09 11.33
CA ILE A 533 9.54 18.19 10.25
C ILE A 533 8.70 19.48 10.31
N TYR A 534 8.58 20.10 11.49
CA TYR A 534 7.83 21.33 11.72
C TYR A 534 8.72 22.58 11.60
N ARG A 535 8.08 23.74 11.40
CA ARG A 535 8.71 25.07 11.28
C ARG A 535 9.16 25.65 12.61
#